data_AF-A0A1Q6WDG1-F1
#
_entry.id   AF-A0A1Q6WDG1-F1
#
_cell.length_a   1.000
_cell.length_b   1.000
_cell.length_c   1.000
_cell.angle_alpha   90.00
_cell.angle_beta   90.00
_cell.angle_gamma   90.00
#
_symmetry.space_group_name_H-M   'P 1'
#
loop_
_entity.id
_entity.type
_entity.pdbx_description
1 polymer ?
#
loop_
_entity_poly.entity_id
_entity_poly.type
_entity_poly.pdbx_seq_one_letter_code
_entity_poly.pdbx_strand_id
1 'polypeptide(L)' 'MNTVIGLALAAVLAFATAASAAGHDFAAVGFQPYDPPKPAPAFALPDLDGKTTKLEDFRGKVLLLFYWATW' A
#
# COMPACT_ATOMS: atom_id res chain seq x y z
N MET A 1 22.34 -31.49 -15.31
CA MET A 1 21.22 -30.70 -15.86
C MET A 1 20.29 -30.17 -14.76
N ASN A 2 19.82 -31.02 -13.83
CA ASN A 2 18.83 -30.65 -12.82
C ASN A 2 19.29 -29.59 -11.78
N THR A 3 20.58 -29.57 -11.43
CA THR A 3 21.12 -28.61 -10.44
C THR A 3 21.15 -27.17 -10.95
N VAL A 4 21.39 -26.98 -12.26
CA VAL A 4 21.40 -25.66 -12.90
C VAL A 4 19.99 -25.10 -13.02
N ILE A 5 19.02 -25.96 -13.34
CA ILE A 5 17.58 -25.61 -13.39
C ILE A 5 17.08 -25.22 -11.99
N GLY A 6 17.48 -25.95 -10.95
CA GLY A 6 17.13 -25.63 -9.56
C GLY A 6 17.68 -24.27 -9.08
N LEU A 7 18.92 -23.95 -9.43
CA LEU A 7 19.54 -22.66 -9.10
C LEU A 7 18.88 -21.50 -9.87
N ALA A 8 18.55 -21.71 -11.15
CA ALA A 8 17.84 -20.71 -11.94
C ALA A 8 16.44 -20.41 -11.37
N LEU A 9 15.69 -21.44 -10.96
CA LEU A 9 14.38 -21.28 -10.31
C LEU A 9 14.47 -20.55 -8.97
N ALA A 10 15.46 -20.90 -8.15
CA ALA A 10 15.70 -20.22 -6.87
C ALA A 10 16.06 -18.74 -7.06
N ALA A 11 16.88 -18.43 -8.06
CA ALA A 11 17.24 -17.05 -8.39
C ALA A 11 16.03 -16.24 -8.88
N VAL A 12 15.17 -16.83 -9.72
CA VAL A 12 13.95 -16.16 -10.21
C VAL A 12 12.97 -15.91 -9.07
N LEU A 13 12.78 -16.87 -8.16
CA LEU A 13 11.93 -16.66 -6.97
C LEU A 13 12.46 -15.55 -6.07
N ALA A 14 13.77 -15.53 -5.80
CA ALA A 14 14.39 -14.51 -4.96
C ALA A 14 14.28 -13.10 -5.59
N PHE A 15 14.41 -13.01 -6.92
CA PHE A 15 14.26 -11.74 -7.65
C PHE A 15 12.81 -11.25 -7.66
N ALA A 16 11.84 -12.16 -7.80
CA ALA A 16 10.42 -11.82 -7.75
C ALA A 16 9.98 -11.30 -6.37
N THR A 17 10.55 -11.82 -5.29
CA THR A 17 10.29 -11.33 -3.92
C THR A 17 10.93 -9.97 -3.65
N ALA A 18 12.11 -9.70 -4.22
CA ALA A 18 12.79 -8.42 -4.03
C ALA A 18 12.09 -7.26 -4.77
N ALA A 19 11.58 -7.51 -5.97
CA ALA A 19 10.86 -6.50 -6.76
C ALA A 19 9.52 -6.09 -6.12
N SER A 20 8.89 -6.97 -5.34
CA SER A 20 7.64 -6.68 -4.63
C SER A 20 7.83 -6.00 -3.27
N ALA A 21 9.07 -5.90 -2.76
CA ALA A 21 9.37 -5.33 -1.46
C ALA A 21 9.67 -3.83 -1.50
N ALA A 22 9.84 -3.25 -2.70
CA ALA A 22 9.98 -1.82 -2.86
C ALA A 22 8.60 -1.15 -2.66
N GLY A 23 8.33 -0.71 -1.43
CA GLY A 23 7.18 0.14 -1.13
C GLY A 23 7.20 1.44 -1.94
N HIS A 24 6.06 2.11 -2.04
CA HIS A 24 5.97 3.41 -2.70
C HIS A 24 6.85 4.46 -1.97
N ASP A 25 7.72 5.15 -2.70
CA ASP A 25 8.53 6.25 -2.16
C ASP A 25 7.69 7.52 -2.01
N PHE A 26 7.07 7.66 -0.85
CA PHE A 26 6.30 8.84 -0.49
C PHE A 26 7.16 10.03 -0.06
N ALA A 27 8.43 9.80 0.29
CA ALA A 27 9.35 10.86 0.71
C ALA A 27 9.75 11.75 -0.47
N ALA A 28 9.91 11.17 -1.66
CA ALA A 28 10.18 11.90 -2.90
C ALA A 28 9.11 12.95 -3.25
N VAL A 29 7.87 12.78 -2.77
CA VAL A 29 6.75 13.71 -2.98
C VAL A 29 6.39 14.52 -1.73
N GLY A 30 7.25 14.51 -0.71
CA GLY A 30 7.12 15.36 0.48
C GLY A 30 6.19 14.85 1.58
N PHE A 31 5.68 13.61 1.48
CA PHE A 31 4.94 13.00 2.59
C PHE A 31 5.92 12.42 3.62
N GLN A 32 5.69 12.74 4.90
CA GLN A 32 6.46 12.19 6.02
C GLN A 32 5.74 10.96 6.58
N PRO A 33 6.36 9.77 6.54
CA PRO A 33 5.79 8.59 7.20
C PRO A 33 5.82 8.76 8.72
N TYR A 34 4.88 8.13 9.42
CA TYR A 34 4.95 7.99 10.87
C TYR A 34 6.09 7.03 11.25
N ASP A 35 6.90 7.43 12.23
CA ASP A 35 7.92 6.59 12.86
C ASP A 35 7.68 6.54 14.38
N PRO A 36 7.30 5.38 14.96
CA PRO A 36 7.04 4.12 14.27
C PRO A 36 5.73 4.16 13.45
N PRO A 37 5.57 3.26 12.45
CA PRO A 37 4.34 3.15 11.68
C PRO A 37 3.12 2.94 12.57
N LYS A 38 2.10 3.79 12.42
CA LYS A 38 0.84 3.71 13.15
C LYS A 38 -0.30 3.24 12.23
N PRO A 39 -1.10 2.24 12.63
CA PRO A 39 -2.30 1.89 11.89
C PRO A 39 -3.25 3.08 11.79
N ALA A 40 -3.80 3.30 10.59
CA ALA A 40 -4.86 4.28 10.40
C ALA A 40 -6.10 3.88 11.26
N PRO A 41 -6.71 4.82 12.00
CA PRO A 41 -7.91 4.54 12.77
C PRO A 41 -9.04 4.02 11.86
N ALA A 42 -9.80 3.04 12.35
CA ALA A 42 -10.99 2.59 11.64
C ALA A 42 -12.04 3.71 11.61
N PHE A 43 -12.62 3.96 10.44
CA PHE A 43 -13.75 4.85 10.28
C PHE A 43 -14.71 4.35 9.21
N ALA A 44 -15.95 4.81 9.32
CA ALA A 44 -17.00 4.65 8.33
C ALA A 44 -17.67 6.01 8.14
N LEU A 45 -17.76 6.48 6.90
CA LEU A 45 -18.34 7.77 6.56
C LEU A 45 -19.37 7.58 5.43
N PRO A 46 -20.47 8.35 5.41
CA PRO A 46 -21.29 8.44 4.22
C PRO A 46 -20.47 9.07 3.08
N ASP A 47 -20.59 8.51 1.88
CA ASP A 47 -20.13 9.17 0.67
C ASP A 47 -21.12 10.25 0.20
N LEU A 48 -20.86 10.83 -0.97
CA LEU A 48 -21.70 11.90 -1.54
C LEU A 48 -23.10 11.42 -1.94
N ASP A 49 -23.28 10.12 -2.16
CA ASP A 49 -24.56 9.48 -2.48
C ASP A 49 -25.27 8.94 -1.21
N GLY A 50 -24.68 9.15 -0.02
CA GLY A 50 -25.21 8.71 1.26
C GLY A 50 -24.91 7.24 1.59
N LYS A 51 -24.15 6.52 0.75
CA LYS A 51 -23.75 5.13 1.03
C LYS A 51 -22.62 5.14 2.05
N THR A 52 -22.70 4.25 3.04
CA THR A 52 -21.62 4.09 4.02
C THR A 52 -20.39 3.44 3.36
N THR A 53 -19.28 4.14 3.40
CA THR A 53 -17.96 3.70 2.93
C THR A 53 -17.03 3.50 4.13
N LYS A 54 -16.34 2.36 4.18
CA LYS A 54 -15.42 2.03 5.28
C LYS A 54 -13.98 2.02 4.82
N LEU A 55 -13.05 2.37 5.72
CA LEU A 55 -11.62 2.31 5.41
C LEU A 55 -11.14 0.89 5.04
N GLU A 56 -11.78 -0.16 5.60
CA GLU A 56 -11.44 -1.56 5.32
C GLU A 56 -11.70 -1.98 3.87
N ASP A 57 -12.62 -1.31 3.17
CA ASP A 57 -12.97 -1.62 1.79
C ASP A 57 -11.82 -1.29 0.80
N PHE A 58 -10.81 -0.52 1.26
CA PHE A 58 -9.68 -0.05 0.46
C PHE A 58 -8.34 -0.71 0.80
N ARG A 59 -8.33 -1.85 1.50
CA ARG A 59 -7.08 -2.56 1.82
C ARG A 59 -6.27 -2.85 0.55
N GLY A 60 -4.95 -2.65 0.64
CA GLY A 60 -4.02 -2.81 -0.48
C GLY A 60 -3.93 -1.60 -1.42
N LYS A 61 -4.74 -0.56 -1.20
CA LYS A 61 -4.67 0.71 -1.95
C LYS A 61 -4.04 1.81 -1.11
N VAL A 62 -3.32 2.71 -1.78
CA VAL A 62 -2.87 3.97 -1.20
C VAL A 62 -4.03 4.96 -1.26
N LEU A 63 -4.37 5.57 -0.12
CA LEU A 63 -5.47 6.53 0.00
C LEU A 63 -4.96 7.88 0.49
N LEU A 64 -5.51 8.96 -0.07
CA LEU A 64 -5.31 10.33 0.40
C LEU A 64 -6.64 10.82 0.98
N LEU A 65 -6.64 11.17 2.26
CA LEU A 65 -7.81 11.76 2.91
C LEU A 65 -7.77 13.28 2.74
N PHE A 66 -8.71 13.81 1.97
CA PHE A 66 -8.79 15.23 1.65
C PHE A 66 -9.93 15.90 2.42
N TYR A 67 -9.59 16.81 3.33
CA TYR A 67 -10.56 17.60 4.10
C TYR A 67 -10.81 18.93 3.37
N TRP A 68 -12.04 19.19 2.96
CA TRP A 68 -12.42 20.39 2.21
C TRP A 68 -13.82 20.88 2.61
N ALA A 69 -14.11 22.14 2.32
CA ALA A 69 -15.44 22.74 2.50
C ALA A 69 -15.59 23.99 1.59
N THR A 70 -16.84 24.39 1.30
CA THR A 70 -17.21 25.43 0.29
C THR A 70 -17.40 26.85 0.85
N TRP A 71 -17.07 27.07 2.12
CA TRP A 71 -17.34 28.33 2.83
C TRP A 71 -16.65 29.54 2.20
#